data_AF-A0A7X5VJV5-F1
#
_entry.id   AF-A0A7X5VJV5-F1
#
_cell.length_a   1.000
_cell.length_b   1.000
_cell.length_c   1.000
_cell.angle_alpha   90.00
_cell.angle_beta   90.00
_cell.angle_gamma   90.00
#
_symmetry.space_group_name_H-M   'P 1'
#
loop_
_entity.id
_entity.type
_entity.pdbx_description
1 polymer ?
#
loop_
_entity_poly.entity_id
_entity_poly.type
_entity_poly.pdbx_seq_one_letter_code
_entity_poly.pdbx_strand_id
1 'polypeptide(L)' 'MSALEITKGDPTPEELAALVAVIAARAAVPEPAPDTDRASNWATYWRNARTPFHPGPGQWRASAHP' A
#
# COMPACT_ATOMS: atom_id res chain seq x y z
N MET A 1 -17.89 3.70 2.91
CA MET A 1 -18.47 4.10 1.61
C MET A 1 -17.32 4.48 0.70
N SER A 2 -17.10 3.74 -0.37
CA SER A 2 -16.06 4.04 -1.34
C SER A 2 -16.66 4.96 -2.40
N ALA A 3 -16.58 6.28 -2.18
CA ALA A 3 -17.00 7.27 -3.16
C ALA A 3 -15.77 8.03 -3.67
N LEU A 4 -15.65 8.16 -4.99
CA LEU A 4 -14.63 8.98 -5.65
C LEU A 4 -15.25 10.34 -5.95
N GLU A 5 -14.62 11.41 -5.48
CA GLU A 5 -15.09 12.79 -5.64
C GLU A 5 -14.06 13.61 -6.41
N ILE A 6 -14.51 14.37 -7.41
CA ILE A 6 -13.68 15.32 -8.14
C ILE A 6 -13.73 16.65 -7.38
N THR A 7 -12.65 16.96 -6.65
CA THR A 7 -12.58 18.19 -5.86
C THR A 7 -12.07 19.40 -6.66
N LYS A 8 -11.47 19.16 -7.83
CA LYS A 8 -10.92 20.21 -8.71
C LYS A 8 -10.83 19.73 -10.16
N GLY A 9 -11.07 20.66 -11.08
CA GLY A 9 -11.01 20.41 -12.53
C GLY A 9 -12.36 20.00 -13.11
N ASP A 10 -12.40 19.87 -14.44
CA ASP A 10 -13.58 19.43 -15.20
C ASP A 10 -13.10 18.40 -16.24
N PRO A 11 -12.89 17.14 -15.83
CA PRO A 11 -12.36 16.12 -16.73
C PRO A 11 -13.37 15.79 -17.81
N THR A 12 -12.89 15.48 -19.00
CA THR A 12 -13.79 14.95 -20.03
C THR A 12 -14.33 13.58 -19.62
N PRO A 13 -15.47 13.13 -20.19
CA PRO A 13 -16.00 11.80 -19.92
C PRO A 13 -14.97 10.68 -20.16
N GLU A 14 -14.12 10.83 -21.18
CA GLU A 14 -13.08 9.87 -21.53
C GLU A 14 -11.97 9.83 -20.48
N GLU A 15 -11.54 10.98 -19.97
CA GLU A 15 -10.53 11.07 -18.92
C GLU A 15 -11.02 10.47 -17.61
N LEU A 16 -12.28 10.75 -17.23
CA LEU A 16 -12.90 10.17 -16.06
C LEU A 16 -13.04 8.64 -16.20
N ALA A 17 -13.46 8.15 -17.37
CA ALA A 17 -13.55 6.73 -17.64
C ALA A 17 -12.19 6.03 -17.54
N ALA A 18 -11.13 6.66 -18.08
CA ALA A 18 -9.77 6.13 -18.00
C ALA A 18 -9.29 6.03 -16.54
N LEU A 19 -9.54 7.05 -15.73
CA LEU A 19 -9.18 7.05 -14.30
C LEU A 19 -9.91 5.93 -13.54
N VAL A 20 -11.23 5.82 -13.73
CA VAL A 20 -12.03 4.78 -13.08
C VAL A 20 -11.56 3.39 -13.50
N ALA A 21 -11.26 3.18 -14.78
CA ALA A 21 -10.76 1.90 -15.28
C ALA A 21 -9.43 1.48 -14.59
N VAL A 22 -8.49 2.41 -14.44
CA VAL A 22 -7.20 2.14 -13.76
C VAL A 22 -7.39 1.81 -12.29
N ILE A 23 -8.24 2.58 -11.59
CA ILE A 23 -8.53 2.34 -10.16
C ILE A 23 -9.21 0.99 -9.97
N ALA A 24 -10.22 0.68 -10.79
CA ALA A 24 -10.91 -0.60 -10.74
C ALA A 24 -9.95 -1.77 -11.05
N ALA A 25 -9.10 -1.64 -12.06
CA ALA A 25 -8.10 -2.65 -12.39
C ALA A 25 -7.10 -2.87 -11.24
N ARG A 26 -6.69 -1.80 -10.55
CA ARG A 26 -5.82 -1.91 -9.36
C ARG A 26 -6.51 -2.60 -8.20
N ALA A 27 -7.78 -2.28 -7.93
CA ALA A 27 -8.57 -2.86 -6.86
C ALA A 27 -8.95 -4.34 -7.11
N ALA A 28 -9.02 -4.75 -8.39
CA ALA A 28 -9.30 -6.13 -8.76
C ALA A 28 -8.11 -7.08 -8.56
N VAL A 29 -6.90 -6.55 -8.32
CA VAL A 29 -5.73 -7.38 -8.00
C VAL A 29 -5.93 -8.01 -6.62
N PRO A 30 -5.90 -9.35 -6.50
CA PRO A 30 -5.98 -10.00 -5.20
C PRO A 30 -4.83 -9.55 -4.32
N GLU A 31 -5.14 -9.15 -3.09
CA GLU A 31 -4.10 -8.93 -2.08
C GLU A 31 -3.35 -10.25 -1.84
N PRO A 32 -2.00 -10.23 -1.79
CA PRO A 32 -1.25 -11.41 -1.41
C PRO A 32 -1.71 -11.88 -0.04
N ALA A 33 -1.79 -13.20 0.15
CA ALA A 33 -2.14 -13.77 1.44
C ALA A 33 -1.18 -13.22 2.51
N PRO A 34 -1.70 -12.80 3.68
CA PRO A 34 -0.85 -12.36 4.77
C PRO A 34 0.08 -13.52 5.17
N ASP A 35 1.38 -13.24 5.19
CA ASP A 35 2.38 -14.16 5.74
C ASP A 35 2.23 -14.16 7.26
N THR A 36 1.43 -15.09 7.78
CA THR A 36 1.13 -15.20 9.22
C THR A 36 2.30 -15.71 10.04
N ASP A 37 3.28 -16.35 9.40
CA ASP A 37 4.47 -16.90 10.06
C ASP A 37 5.55 -15.84 10.25
N ARG A 38 5.45 -14.72 9.54
CA ARG A 38 6.36 -13.58 9.71
C ARG A 38 5.88 -12.69 10.84
N ALA A 39 6.55 -12.77 11.97
CA ALA A 39 6.39 -11.78 13.03
C ALA A 39 6.61 -10.37 12.47
N SER A 40 5.75 -9.42 12.86
CA SER A 40 5.95 -8.01 12.58
C SER A 40 7.40 -7.62 12.79
N ASN A 41 7.92 -6.83 11.87
CA ASN A 41 9.18 -6.14 12.12
C ASN A 41 9.09 -5.27 13.39
N TRP A 42 7.90 -4.86 13.82
CA TRP A 42 7.68 -4.15 15.09
C TRP A 42 7.73 -5.06 16.32
N ALA A 43 7.46 -6.36 16.17
CA ALA A 43 7.40 -7.34 17.25
C ALA A 43 8.74 -8.07 17.48
N THR A 44 9.78 -7.77 16.69
CA THR A 44 11.03 -8.54 16.76
C THR A 44 11.93 -8.09 17.92
N TYR A 45 12.23 -9.02 18.83
CA TYR A 45 12.97 -8.79 20.08
C TYR A 45 14.30 -8.03 19.92
N TRP A 46 15.04 -8.23 18.83
CA TRP A 46 16.34 -7.59 18.59
C TRP A 46 16.28 -6.09 18.30
N ARG A 47 15.10 -5.52 18.02
CA ARG A 47 14.91 -4.05 17.91
C ARG A 47 14.86 -3.34 19.27
N ASN A 48 14.73 -4.07 20.38
CA ASN A 48 14.95 -3.50 21.73
C ASN A 48 16.41 -3.07 21.92
N ALA A 49 17.34 -3.63 21.13
CA ALA A 49 18.69 -3.12 21.00
C ALA A 49 18.72 -2.08 19.87
N ARG A 50 19.17 -0.85 20.17
CA ARG A 50 19.36 0.21 19.15
C ARG A 50 20.35 -0.27 18.10
N THR A 51 19.84 -0.65 16.94
CA THR A 51 20.62 -1.00 15.75
C THR A 51 20.45 0.11 14.70
N PRO A 52 21.51 0.44 13.94
CA PRO A 52 21.39 1.38 12.84
C PRO A 52 20.36 0.91 11.81
N PHE A 53 19.55 1.82 11.29
CA PHE A 53 18.63 1.50 10.19
C PHE A 53 19.44 1.31 8.90
N HIS A 54 19.30 0.14 8.27
CA HIS A 54 19.93 -0.15 6.99
C HIS A 54 18.93 0.06 5.84
N PRO A 55 19.11 1.07 4.97
CA PRO A 55 18.27 1.24 3.80
C PRO A 55 18.47 0.06 2.83
N GLY A 56 17.39 -0.40 2.21
CA GLY A 56 17.44 -1.50 1.25
C GLY A 56 16.08 -1.81 0.60
N PRO A 57 16.07 -2.61 -0.47
CA PRO A 57 14.85 -3.02 -1.14
C PRO A 57 13.84 -3.63 -0.16
N GLY A 58 12.59 -3.16 -0.22
CA GLY A 58 11.51 -3.66 0.63
C GLY A 58 11.44 -3.07 2.05
N GLN A 59 12.44 -2.33 2.53
CA GLN A 59 12.45 -1.83 3.91
C GLN A 59 11.33 -0.82 4.21
N TRP A 60 10.92 -0.02 3.23
CA TRP A 60 9.75 0.86 3.36
C TRP A 60 8.42 0.12 3.39
N ARG A 61 8.30 -0.99 2.66
CA ARG A 61 7.09 -1.84 2.75
C ARG A 61 7.02 -2.55 4.10
N ALA A 62 8.17 -2.88 4.65
CA ALA A 62 8.30 -3.61 5.89
C ALA A 62 7.98 -2.78 7.16
N SER A 63 7.74 -1.46 7.04
CA SER A 63 7.20 -0.64 8.13
C SER A 63 5.68 -0.71 8.26
N ALA A 64 4.99 -1.12 7.19
CA ALA A 64 3.53 -1.20 7.10
C ALA A 64 3.01 -2.65 7.02
N HIS A 65 3.90 -3.65 6.93
CA HIS A 65 3.50 -5.05 7.07
C HIS A 65 3.14 -5.36 8.54
N PRO A 66 2.07 -6.15 8.78
CA PRO A 66 1.75 -6.64 10.10
C PRO A 66 2.88 -7.45 10.71
#